data_AF-A0A370GJG3-F1
#
_entry.id   AF-A0A370GJG3-F1
#
_cell.length_a   1.000
_cell.length_b   1.000
_cell.length_c   1.000
_cell.angle_alpha   90.00
_cell.angle_beta   90.00
_cell.angle_gamma   90.00
#
_symmetry.space_group_name_H-M   'P 1'
#
loop_
_entity.id
_entity.type
_entity.pdbx_description
1 polymer ?
#
loop_
_entity_poly.entity_id
_entity_poly.type
_entity_poly.pdbx_seq_one_letter_code
_entity_poly.pdbx_strand_id
1 'polypeptide(L)'
;MPLDRHIHLAQLWLEQVRDHLASSAATSTNLSAEQLNVMSGKVAEGLRIFTELAGQPSTDDPPDHGAASRSRPTPPARRPTRTDPRYPAIPPWHSATGREGEDRRVLAMHPTAKS
;
A
#
# COMPACT_ATOMS: atom_id res chain seq x y z
N MET A 1 7.82 -16.97 -24.44
CA MET A 1 6.34 -17.08 -24.53
C MET A 1 5.80 -15.70 -24.90
N PRO A 2 4.80 -15.58 -25.79
CA PRO A 2 4.30 -14.28 -26.26
C PRO A 2 3.68 -13.49 -25.11
N LEU A 3 3.94 -12.18 -25.08
CA LEU A 3 3.58 -11.21 -24.03
C LEU A 3 2.07 -11.23 -23.70
N ASP A 4 1.22 -11.39 -24.72
CA ASP A 4 -0.23 -11.52 -24.59
C ASP A 4 -0.65 -12.67 -23.67
N ARG A 5 0.12 -13.77 -23.65
CA ARG A 5 -0.17 -14.90 -22.74
C ARG A 5 0.10 -14.54 -21.29
N HIS A 6 1.12 -13.72 -21.01
CA HIS A 6 1.41 -13.29 -19.65
C HIS A 6 0.36 -12.31 -19.15
N ILE A 7 -0.13 -11.42 -20.01
CA ILE A 7 -1.25 -10.50 -19.69
C ILE A 7 -2.49 -11.30 -19.35
N HIS A 8 -2.88 -12.23 -20.22
CA HIS A 8 -4.07 -13.03 -20.01
C HIS A 8 -3.98 -13.87 -18.72
N LEU A 9 -2.81 -14.44 -18.45
CA LEU A 9 -2.56 -15.20 -17.23
C LEU A 9 -2.62 -14.31 -15.97
N ALA A 10 -2.07 -13.10 -16.03
CA ALA A 10 -2.17 -12.12 -14.95
C ALA A 10 -3.62 -11.72 -14.67
N GLN A 11 -4.42 -11.49 -15.71
CA GLN A 11 -5.86 -11.21 -15.59
C GLN A 11 -6.59 -12.36 -14.90
N LEU A 12 -6.40 -13.58 -15.38
CA LEU A 12 -7.05 -14.77 -14.82
C LEU A 12 -6.70 -14.96 -13.33
N TRP A 13 -5.44 -14.72 -12.95
CA TRP A 13 -5.03 -14.81 -11.56
C TRP A 13 -5.70 -13.76 -10.66
N LEU A 14 -5.78 -12.51 -11.11
CA LEU A 14 -6.45 -11.45 -10.35
C LEU A 14 -7.96 -11.68 -10.26
N GLU A 15 -8.59 -12.17 -11.32
CA GLU A 15 -10.00 -12.59 -11.32
C GLU A 15 -10.25 -13.73 -10.33
N GLN A 16 -9.40 -14.76 -10.33
CA GLN A 16 -9.53 -15.87 -9.40
C GLN A 16 -9.40 -15.41 -7.93
N VAL A 17 -8.47 -14.50 -7.64
CA VAL A 17 -8.32 -13.94 -6.29
C VAL A 17 -9.57 -13.14 -5.90
N ARG A 18 -10.08 -12.28 -6.79
CA ARG A 18 -11.31 -11.52 -6.57
C ARG A 18 -12.48 -12.47 -6.25
N ASP A 19 -12.66 -13.52 -7.04
CA ASP A 19 -13.79 -14.43 -6.90
C ASP A 19 -13.69 -15.24 -5.59
N HIS A 20 -12.49 -15.66 -5.20
CA HIS A 20 -12.26 -16.28 -3.88
C HIS A 20 -12.58 -15.32 -2.73
N LEU A 21 -12.12 -14.07 -2.79
CA LEU A 21 -12.42 -13.07 -1.76
C LEU A 21 -13.92 -12.77 -1.68
N ALA A 22 -14.59 -12.62 -2.82
CA ALA A 22 -16.02 -12.39 -2.89
C ALA A 22 -16.82 -13.57 -2.31
N SER A 23 -16.43 -14.80 -2.63
CA SER A 23 -17.04 -16.01 -2.10
C SER A 23 -16.83 -16.15 -0.58
N SER A 24 -15.62 -15.90 -0.08
CA SER A 24 -15.33 -15.92 1.35
C SER A 24 -16.08 -14.83 2.11
N ALA A 25 -16.20 -13.63 1.53
CA ALA A 25 -16.99 -12.54 2.11
C ALA A 25 -18.49 -12.90 2.15
N ALA A 26 -19.04 -13.45 1.07
CA ALA A 26 -20.44 -13.84 0.99
C ALA A 26 -20.79 -14.98 1.98
N THR A 27 -19.85 -15.88 2.24
CA THR A 27 -20.02 -16.99 3.18
C THR A 27 -19.58 -16.67 4.60
N SER A 28 -19.06 -15.45 4.86
CA SER A 28 -18.43 -15.07 6.13
C SER A 28 -17.35 -16.07 6.60
N THR A 29 -16.70 -16.74 5.64
CA THR A 29 -15.66 -17.73 5.93
C THR A 29 -14.32 -17.02 6.08
N ASN A 30 -13.67 -17.20 7.23
CA ASN A 30 -12.30 -16.74 7.40
C ASN A 30 -11.35 -17.55 6.52
N LEU A 31 -10.52 -16.85 5.76
CA LEU A 31 -9.47 -17.47 4.95
C LEU A 31 -8.30 -17.91 5.83
N SER A 32 -7.74 -19.08 5.55
CA SER A 32 -6.54 -19.54 6.24
C SER A 32 -5.31 -18.71 5.84
N ALA A 33 -4.31 -18.67 6.71
CA ALA A 33 -3.05 -17.98 6.42
C ALA A 33 -2.37 -18.52 5.14
N GLU A 34 -2.48 -19.82 4.89
CA GLU A 34 -1.96 -20.46 3.67
C GLU A 34 -2.70 -19.97 2.42
N GLN A 35 -4.04 -19.89 2.46
CA GLN A 35 -4.85 -19.36 1.36
C GLN A 35 -4.50 -17.90 1.07
N LEU A 36 -4.35 -17.09 2.12
CA LEU A 36 -3.94 -15.69 1.99
C LEU A 36 -2.55 -15.57 1.36
N ASN A 37 -1.60 -16.44 1.73
CA ASN A 37 -0.26 -16.44 1.14
C ASN A 37 -0.25 -16.87 -0.33
N VAL A 38 -1.08 -17.84 -0.71
CA VAL A 38 -1.23 -18.22 -2.13
C VAL A 38 -1.83 -17.08 -2.94
N MET A 39 -2.86 -16.41 -2.42
CA MET A 39 -3.48 -15.28 -3.10
C MET A 39 -2.56 -14.06 -3.18
N SER A 40 -1.78 -13.77 -2.12
CA SER A 40 -0.82 -12.66 -2.14
C SER A 40 0.25 -12.86 -3.22
N GLY A 41 0.72 -14.09 -3.43
CA GLY A 41 1.62 -14.45 -4.53
C GLY A 41 1.01 -14.18 -5.91
N LYS A 42 -0.25 -14.58 -6.12
CA LYS A 42 -0.99 -14.31 -7.37
C LYS A 42 -1.17 -12.82 -7.64
N VAL A 43 -1.51 -12.04 -6.60
CA VAL A 43 -1.66 -10.58 -6.71
C VAL A 43 -0.32 -9.92 -7.02
N ALA A 44 0.74 -10.26 -6.29
CA ALA A 44 2.06 -9.67 -6.48
C ALA A 44 2.58 -9.91 -7.91
N GLU A 45 2.48 -11.15 -8.39
CA GLU A 45 2.97 -11.50 -9.72
C GLU A 45 2.09 -10.93 -10.84
N GLY A 46 0.76 -10.93 -10.67
CA GLY A 46 -0.15 -10.31 -11.63
C GLY A 46 0.11 -8.81 -11.78
N LEU A 47 0.29 -8.09 -10.67
CA LEU A 47 0.61 -6.65 -10.68
C LEU A 47 2.01 -6.38 -11.23
N ARG A 48 2.98 -7.27 -10.98
CA ARG A 48 4.34 -7.15 -11.56
C ARG A 48 4.30 -7.15 -13.09
N ILE A 49 3.57 -8.10 -13.69
CA ILE A 49 3.41 -8.19 -15.15
C ILE A 49 2.80 -6.89 -15.72
N PHE A 50 1.74 -6.37 -15.12
CA PHE A 50 1.13 -5.11 -15.56
C PHE A 50 2.05 -3.89 -15.40
N THR A 51 2.85 -3.86 -14.33
CA THR A 51 3.79 -2.76 -14.09
C THR A 51 4.95 -2.80 -15.08
N GLU A 52 5.48 -3.99 -15.38
CA GLU A 52 6.51 -4.18 -16.40
C GLU A 52 6.03 -3.75 -17.78
N LEU A 53 4.76 -4.00 -18.10
CA LEU A 53 4.12 -3.54 -19.33
C LEU A 53 3.91 -2.02 -19.37
N ALA A 54 3.39 -1.43 -18.29
CA ALA A 54 3.18 0.00 -18.20
C ALA A 54 4.50 0.80 -18.23
N GLY A 55 5.61 0.17 -17.84
CA GLY A 55 6.95 0.72 -17.89
C GLY A 55 7.67 0.52 -19.23
N GLN A 56 7.10 -0.21 -20.19
CA GLN A 56 7.67 -0.27 -21.55
C GLN A 56 7.46 1.10 -22.22
N PRO A 57 8.53 1.84 -22.57
CA PRO A 57 8.39 3.02 -23.39
C PRO A 57 7.76 2.61 -24.72
N SER A 58 6.66 3.24 -25.09
CA SER A 58 6.00 3.04 -26.38
C SER A 58 7.05 3.26 -27.46
N THR A 59 7.49 2.21 -28.13
CA THR A 59 8.55 2.28 -29.16
C THR A 59 8.02 2.86 -30.49
N ASP A 60 6.96 3.68 -30.41
CA ASP A 60 6.27 4.33 -31.52
C ASP A 60 6.38 5.87 -31.45
N ASP A 61 7.38 6.39 -30.74
CA ASP A 61 7.81 7.78 -30.95
C ASP A 61 8.80 7.81 -32.13
N PRO A 62 8.46 8.44 -33.28
CA PRO A 62 9.43 8.64 -34.34
C PRO A 62 10.58 9.55 -33.85
N PRO A 63 11.82 9.38 -34.34
CA PRO A 63 12.92 10.27 -33.98
C PRO A 63 12.69 11.63 -34.64
N ASP A 64 12.01 12.54 -33.95
CA ASP A 64 11.92 13.93 -34.39
C ASP A 64 13.28 14.60 -34.10
N HIS A 65 14.11 14.62 -35.14
CA HIS A 65 15.32 15.41 -35.20
C HIS A 65 14.95 16.91 -35.21
N GLY A 66 14.86 17.54 -34.04
CA GLY A 66 14.51 18.96 -33.98
C GLY A 66 14.79 19.65 -32.65
N ALA A 67 15.87 20.40 -32.60
CA ALA A 67 16.32 21.23 -31.49
C ALA A 67 15.26 22.21 -30.95
N ALA A 68 15.20 22.39 -29.62
CA ALA A 68 15.19 23.71 -28.97
C ALA A 68 15.10 23.61 -27.44
N SER A 69 16.12 24.18 -26.78
CA SER A 69 16.17 24.53 -25.36
C SER A 69 14.85 25.05 -24.79
N ARG A 70 14.39 24.46 -23.68
CA ARG A 70 13.50 25.16 -22.73
C ARG A 70 13.95 24.91 -21.28
N SER A 71 14.67 25.90 -20.79
CA SER A 71 14.83 26.37 -19.40
C SER A 71 14.39 25.44 -18.28
N ARG A 72 15.38 24.93 -17.55
CA ARG A 72 15.24 24.35 -16.22
C ARG A 72 14.62 25.41 -15.27
N PRO A 73 13.40 25.22 -14.73
CA PRO A 73 12.91 26.11 -13.69
C PRO A 73 13.66 25.79 -12.39
N THR A 74 14.34 26.78 -11.82
CA THR A 74 14.87 26.71 -10.46
C THR A 74 13.70 26.46 -9.50
N PRO A 75 13.75 25.44 -8.62
CA PRO A 75 12.67 25.24 -7.65
C PRO A 75 12.67 26.42 -6.66
N PRO A 76 11.50 27.05 -6.38
CA PRO A 76 11.43 28.06 -5.34
C PRO A 76 11.71 27.42 -3.98
N ALA A 77 12.51 28.12 -3.17
CA ALA A 77 12.86 27.74 -1.81
C ALA A 77 11.62 27.33 -1.00
N ARG A 78 11.70 26.15 -0.37
CA ARG A 78 10.67 25.62 0.54
C ARG A 78 10.37 26.65 1.64
N ARG A 79 9.18 27.27 1.58
CA ARG A 79 8.57 27.88 2.76
C ARG A 79 8.11 26.76 3.70
N PRO A 80 8.39 26.80 5.01
CA PRO A 80 7.74 25.91 5.95
C PRO A 80 6.24 26.22 5.97
N THR A 81 5.43 25.19 5.78
CA THR A 81 3.97 25.23 5.92
C THR A 81 3.63 25.68 7.33
N ARG A 82 3.09 26.89 7.43
CA ARG A 82 2.38 27.42 8.58
C ARG A 82 1.23 26.46 8.91
N THR A 83 1.34 25.75 10.02
CA THR A 83 0.29 24.87 10.57
C THR A 83 -0.99 25.67 10.74
N ASP A 84 -2.02 25.36 9.96
CA ASP A 84 -3.37 25.86 10.16
C ASP A 84 -3.99 25.08 11.34
N PRO A 85 -4.39 25.73 12.44
CA PRO A 85 -4.91 25.05 13.62
C PRO A 85 -6.30 24.40 13.41
N ARG A 86 -6.93 24.56 12.24
CA ARG A 86 -8.25 23.99 11.97
C ARG A 86 -8.24 22.63 11.28
N TYR A 87 -7.08 22.11 10.92
CA TYR A 87 -6.93 20.75 10.37
C TYR A 87 -5.66 20.09 10.91
N PRO A 88 -5.74 19.16 11.89
CA PRO A 88 -4.60 18.31 12.19
C PRO A 88 -4.35 17.41 10.98
N ALA A 89 -3.16 17.52 10.38
CA ALA A 89 -2.68 16.58 9.38
C ALA A 89 -2.53 15.21 10.04
N ILE A 90 -3.37 14.25 9.67
CA ILE A 90 -3.30 12.86 10.14
C ILE A 90 -2.14 12.16 9.40
N PRO A 91 -1.10 11.66 10.08
CA PRO A 91 -0.08 10.82 9.44
C PRO A 91 -0.64 9.40 9.18
N PRO A 92 -0.39 8.79 8.00
CA PRO A 92 -1.00 7.51 7.62
C PRO A 92 -0.41 6.27 8.33
N TRP A 93 0.37 6.42 9.40
CA TRP A 93 1.06 5.33 10.08
C TRP A 93 0.78 5.25 11.59
N HIS A 94 -0.17 6.02 12.13
CA HIS A 94 -0.59 5.83 13.52
C HIS A 94 -1.62 4.70 13.65
N SER A 95 -1.09 3.51 13.91
CA SER A 95 -1.79 2.39 14.53
C SER A 95 -2.35 2.82 15.89
N ALA A 96 -3.67 2.76 16.07
CA ALA A 96 -4.31 2.90 17.37
C ALA A 96 -4.16 1.61 18.18
N THR A 97 -2.95 1.35 18.67
CA THR A 97 -2.68 0.46 19.80
C THR A 97 -2.01 1.30 20.87
N GLY A 98 -2.74 1.69 21.91
CA GLY A 98 -2.16 2.52 22.97
C GLY A 98 -3.20 3.09 23.92
N ARG A 99 -3.60 2.24 24.87
CA ARG A 99 -4.45 2.51 26.02
C ARG A 99 -3.69 3.37 27.03
N GLU A 100 -3.91 4.68 27.05
CA GLU A 100 -3.55 5.53 28.21
C GLU A 100 -4.71 6.49 28.51
N GLY A 101 -5.66 5.95 29.27
CA GLY A 101 -6.64 6.70 30.04
C GLY A 101 -6.15 6.73 31.48
N GLU A 102 -5.72 7.92 31.84
CA GLU A 102 -5.23 8.44 33.11
C GLU A 102 -6.10 8.08 34.34
N ASP A 103 -5.38 7.88 35.45
CA ASP A 103 -5.77 7.99 36.86
C ASP A 103 -7.18 7.62 37.35
N ARG A 104 -7.22 6.54 38.12
CA ARG A 104 -7.98 6.55 39.37
C ARG A 104 -7.22 5.88 40.50
N ARG A 105 -6.49 6.70 41.25
CA ARG A 105 -5.98 6.45 42.60
C ARG A 105 -7.00 5.70 43.45
N VAL A 106 -6.59 4.60 44.08
CA VAL A 106 -6.83 4.32 45.51
C VAL A 106 -6.01 3.09 45.96
N LEU A 107 -5.19 3.29 47.01
CA LEU A 107 -4.89 2.37 48.13
C LEU A 107 -4.43 0.93 47.76
N ALA A 108 -3.32 0.36 48.23
CA ALA A 108 -2.57 0.57 49.46
C ALA A 108 -1.31 -0.31 49.42
N MET A 109 -0.23 0.20 50.02
CA MET A 109 0.78 -0.52 50.80
C MET A 109 1.44 -1.79 50.22
N HIS A 110 2.72 -1.64 49.86
CA HIS A 110 3.74 -2.62 50.22
C HIS A 110 3.72 -2.88 51.75
N PRO A 111 4.04 -4.09 52.23
CA PRO A 111 5.45 -4.38 52.47
C PRO A 111 5.93 -5.79 52.13
N THR A 112 7.24 -5.83 52.07
CA THR A 112 8.21 -6.91 51.93
C THR A 112 8.12 -8.04 52.97
N ALA A 113 8.69 -9.18 52.57
CA ALA A 113 9.59 -10.06 53.33
C ALA A 113 9.08 -11.46 53.74
N LYS A 114 9.88 -12.45 53.29
CA LYS A 114 10.34 -13.70 53.94
C LYS A 114 9.35 -14.50 54.81
N SER A 115 9.23 -15.79 54.46
CA SER A 115 9.71 -16.87 55.34
C SER A 115 10.14 -18.08 54.52
#